data_AF-A0A2I1H9E1-F1
#
_entry.id   AF-A0A2I1H9E1-F1
#
_cell.length_a   1.000
_cell.length_b   1.000
_cell.length_c   1.000
_cell.angle_alpha   90.00
_cell.angle_beta   90.00
_cell.angle_gamma   90.00
#
_symmetry.space_group_name_H-M   'P 1'
#
loop_
_entity.id
_entity.type
_entity.pdbx_description
1 polymer ?
#
loop_
_entity_poly.entity_id
_entity_poly.type
_entity_poly.pdbx_seq_one_letter_code
_entity_poly.pdbx_strand_id
1 'polypeptide(L)'
;MGFGYAHKEDKKYVTVNSEWQCCGFKFKVPTVLSYDDEYKNVRSWGYEALAEKPIRKIKIKSPIRKPVELFELLLGKMENEPPLTHEKAISDYLHELSKIVKEKICRRWESIDFYNQVLIILTVPDNYKISIWTMRECAFKAGLLNDRYSQNLKVITESEATALFCMENLNTYNISVGEKFIVVECGDDKVNLTTRMLLIDEILSVILEKTEDNCGGSFVY
;
A
#
# COMPACT_ATOMS: atom_id res chain seq x y z
N MET A 1 -0.34 1.26 5.21
CA MET A 1 0.09 1.72 3.86
C MET A 1 0.92 3.00 3.98
N GLY A 2 1.87 3.23 3.08
CA GLY A 2 2.62 4.50 2.97
C GLY A 2 2.79 4.87 1.50
N PHE A 3 3.32 6.06 1.21
CA PHE A 3 3.67 6.43 -0.17
C PHE A 3 4.95 7.26 -0.21
N GLY A 4 5.65 7.16 -1.33
CA GLY A 4 6.76 8.03 -1.70
C GLY A 4 6.53 8.64 -3.07
N TYR A 5 7.28 9.68 -3.38
CA TYR A 5 7.22 10.38 -4.65
C TYR A 5 8.60 10.88 -5.06
N ALA A 6 8.84 10.91 -6.37
CA ALA A 6 10.09 11.36 -6.98
C ALA A 6 9.78 12.11 -8.28
N HIS A 7 10.67 13.01 -8.68
CA HIS A 7 10.61 13.67 -9.98
C HIS A 7 11.49 12.92 -10.97
N LYS A 8 11.08 12.81 -12.24
CA LYS A 8 11.86 12.09 -13.27
C LYS A 8 13.27 12.64 -13.46
N GLU A 9 13.45 13.95 -13.27
CA GLU A 9 14.75 14.62 -13.37
C GLU A 9 15.65 14.33 -12.17
N ASP A 10 15.05 13.96 -11.03
CA ASP A 10 15.77 13.65 -9.79
C ASP A 10 15.73 12.15 -9.50
N LYS A 11 16.51 11.41 -10.28
CA LYS A 11 16.54 9.94 -10.25
C LYS A 11 17.10 9.34 -8.95
N LYS A 12 17.71 10.15 -8.08
CA LYS A 12 18.41 9.65 -6.89
C LYS A 12 17.62 9.84 -5.60
N TYR A 13 16.59 10.69 -5.59
CA TYR A 13 15.89 11.05 -4.37
C TYR A 13 14.40 10.70 -4.45
N VAL A 14 14.04 9.63 -3.74
CA VAL A 14 12.64 9.33 -3.40
C VAL A 14 12.31 9.99 -2.07
N THR A 15 11.30 10.86 -2.07
CA THR A 15 10.79 11.45 -0.83
C THR A 15 9.67 10.57 -0.30
N VAL A 16 9.83 10.05 0.91
CA VAL A 16 8.79 9.26 1.60
C VAL A 16 7.93 10.19 2.43
N ASN A 17 6.60 10.09 2.30
CA ASN A 17 5.70 10.89 3.13
C ASN A 17 5.77 10.40 4.59
N SER A 18 6.11 11.33 5.49
CA SER A 18 6.18 11.08 6.94
C SER A 18 5.16 11.87 7.75
N GLU A 19 4.47 12.81 7.11
CA GLU A 19 3.49 13.70 7.73
C GLU A 19 2.08 13.16 7.51
N TRP A 20 1.43 12.78 8.61
CA TRP A 20 0.03 12.37 8.63
C TRP A 20 -0.73 13.24 9.63
N GLN A 21 -1.99 13.56 9.31
CA GLN A 21 -2.81 14.62 9.93
C GLN A 21 -2.85 14.64 11.46
N CYS A 22 -2.58 13.52 12.16
CA CYS A 22 -2.81 13.39 13.60
C CYS A 22 -1.66 12.74 14.40
N CYS A 23 -0.55 12.31 13.79
CA CYS A 23 0.41 11.41 14.47
C CYS A 23 1.87 11.57 14.01
N GLY A 24 2.60 12.55 14.57
CA GLY A 24 4.07 12.63 14.54
C GLY A 24 4.76 12.32 13.20
N PHE A 25 6.05 11.95 13.27
CA PHE A 25 6.79 11.42 12.12
C PHE A 25 6.55 9.92 12.00
N LYS A 26 5.69 9.50 11.06
CA LYS A 26 5.44 8.08 10.76
C LYS A 26 5.45 7.87 9.26
N PHE A 27 6.08 6.80 8.77
CA PHE A 27 6.14 6.53 7.32
C PHE A 27 4.94 5.73 6.78
N LYS A 28 4.11 5.20 7.68
CA LYS A 28 2.93 4.41 7.34
C LYS A 28 1.71 4.93 8.10
N VAL A 29 0.56 4.90 7.44
CA VAL A 29 -0.76 5.08 8.02
C VAL A 29 -1.47 3.71 8.13
N PRO A 30 -2.19 3.42 9.22
CA PRO A 30 -2.95 2.18 9.37
C PRO A 30 -4.01 2.02 8.27
N THR A 31 -4.20 0.80 7.79
CA THR A 31 -5.26 0.44 6.82
C THR A 31 -6.57 0.16 7.55
N VAL A 32 -7.18 1.21 8.11
CA VAL A 32 -8.41 1.14 8.94
C VAL A 32 -9.41 2.19 8.45
N LEU A 33 -10.69 1.81 8.42
CA LEU A 33 -11.81 2.71 8.08
C LEU A 33 -12.90 2.63 9.16
N SER A 34 -13.46 3.78 9.50
CA SER A 34 -14.69 3.90 10.30
C SER A 34 -15.79 4.41 9.39
N TYR A 35 -16.95 3.75 9.40
CA TYR A 35 -18.09 4.10 8.55
C TYR A 35 -19.26 4.66 9.37
N ASP A 36 -20.21 5.29 8.68
CA ASP A 36 -21.55 5.46 9.23
C ASP A 36 -22.30 4.12 9.41
N ASP A 37 -23.45 4.16 10.08
CA ASP A 37 -24.22 2.95 10.41
C ASP A 37 -24.71 2.17 9.20
N GLU A 38 -24.82 2.86 8.06
CA GLU A 38 -25.31 2.32 6.80
C GLU A 38 -24.18 1.84 5.90
N TYR A 39 -22.91 1.96 6.35
CA TYR A 39 -21.71 1.67 5.57
C TYR A 39 -21.64 2.42 4.23
N LYS A 40 -22.30 3.58 4.16
CA LYS A 40 -22.35 4.40 2.95
C LYS A 40 -21.13 5.31 2.88
N ASN A 41 -20.87 6.05 3.96
CA ASN A 41 -19.82 7.07 4.01
C ASN A 41 -18.74 6.71 5.03
N VAL A 42 -17.48 6.99 4.67
CA VAL A 42 -16.36 6.97 5.61
C VAL A 42 -16.47 8.17 6.53
N ARG A 43 -16.40 7.93 7.84
CA ARG A 43 -16.35 8.96 8.88
C ARG A 43 -14.92 9.38 9.21
N SER A 44 -14.05 8.39 9.36
CA SER A 44 -12.64 8.58 9.64
C SER A 44 -11.82 7.43 9.08
N TRP A 45 -10.50 7.64 8.93
CA TRP A 45 -9.58 6.64 8.38
C TRP A 45 -8.23 6.68 9.09
N GLY A 46 -7.44 5.63 8.92
CA GLY A 46 -6.07 5.59 9.44
C GLY A 46 -6.00 5.71 10.95
N TYR A 47 -5.19 6.65 11.43
CA TYR A 47 -4.98 6.86 12.87
C TYR A 47 -6.23 7.38 13.59
N GLU A 48 -7.06 8.17 12.92
CA GLU A 48 -8.30 8.69 13.50
C GLU A 48 -9.31 7.57 13.74
N ALA A 49 -9.52 6.72 12.72
CA ALA A 49 -10.37 5.53 12.86
C ALA A 49 -9.85 4.54 13.92
N LEU A 50 -8.53 4.43 14.08
CA LEU A 50 -7.93 3.59 15.12
C LEU A 50 -8.15 4.15 16.53
N ALA A 51 -8.21 5.48 16.69
CA ALA A 51 -8.43 6.15 17.96
C ALA A 51 -9.91 6.11 18.40
N GLU A 52 -10.86 5.94 17.48
CA GLU A 52 -12.29 5.76 17.76
C GLU A 52 -12.64 4.44 18.47
N LYS A 53 -11.65 3.59 18.78
CA LYS A 53 -11.84 2.35 19.54
C LYS A 53 -12.63 2.63 20.83
N PRO A 54 -13.68 1.84 21.13
CA PRO A 54 -14.51 2.10 22.30
C PRO A 54 -13.67 1.96 23.56
N ILE A 55 -13.49 3.08 24.26
CA ILE A 55 -12.97 3.09 25.63
C ILE A 55 -13.88 2.15 26.43
N ARG A 56 -13.33 1.05 26.95
CA ARG A 56 -14.03 0.03 27.77
C ARG A 56 -14.66 0.57 29.07
N LYS A 57 -14.81 1.89 29.24
CA LYS A 57 -15.35 2.54 30.42
C LYS A 57 -16.17 3.76 29.99
N ILE A 58 -17.42 3.55 29.57
CA ILE A 58 -18.62 4.29 30.02
C ILE A 58 -19.82 3.51 29.43
N LYS A 59 -20.76 3.13 30.29
CA LYS A 59 -22.09 2.62 29.89
C LYS A 59 -22.90 3.75 29.24
N ILE A 60 -22.62 4.09 27.98
CA ILE A 60 -23.54 4.90 27.17
C ILE A 60 -24.37 3.93 26.33
N LYS A 61 -25.69 4.09 26.36
CA LYS A 61 -26.69 3.30 25.60
C LYS A 61 -26.66 3.56 24.09
N SER A 62 -25.52 3.94 23.52
CA SER A 62 -25.31 4.01 22.08
C SER A 62 -24.85 2.64 21.58
N PRO A 63 -25.30 2.16 20.40
CA PRO A 63 -24.83 0.90 19.87
C PRO A 63 -23.30 0.93 19.81
N ILE A 64 -22.66 -0.07 20.42
CA ILE A 64 -21.21 -0.27 20.35
C ILE A 64 -20.89 -0.56 18.88
N ARG A 65 -20.45 0.46 18.15
CA ARG A 65 -20.15 0.36 16.71
C ARG A 65 -18.71 -0.05 16.56
N LYS A 66 -18.49 -1.17 15.87
CA LYS A 66 -17.15 -1.73 15.67
C LYS A 66 -16.53 -1.05 14.44
N PRO A 67 -15.35 -0.42 14.57
CA PRO A 67 -14.60 0.02 13.40
C PRO A 67 -14.30 -1.17 12.47
N VAL A 68 -14.22 -0.91 11.16
CA VAL A 68 -13.78 -1.93 10.19
C VAL A 68 -12.26 -1.97 10.25
N GLU A 69 -11.75 -2.76 11.20
CA GLU A 69 -10.32 -2.95 11.44
C GLU A 69 -9.72 -3.93 10.42
N LEU A 70 -8.53 -3.63 9.90
CA LEU A 70 -7.69 -4.61 9.21
C LEU A 70 -8.37 -5.29 8.00
N PHE A 71 -8.86 -4.49 7.04
CA PHE A 71 -8.88 -4.98 5.66
C PHE A 71 -7.44 -4.84 5.10
N GLU A 72 -6.49 -5.59 5.65
CA GLU A 72 -5.22 -5.77 4.93
C GLU A 72 -5.54 -6.53 3.65
N LEU A 73 -5.93 -5.83 2.58
CA LEU A 73 -5.97 -6.33 1.19
C LEU A 73 -6.27 -7.85 1.06
N LEU A 74 -7.30 -8.35 1.75
CA LEU A 74 -7.77 -9.75 1.82
C LEU A 74 -7.10 -10.76 2.79
N LEU A 75 -6.45 -10.37 3.89
CA LEU A 75 -5.72 -11.32 4.75
C LEU A 75 -6.36 -11.69 6.11
N GLY A 76 -7.34 -10.94 6.60
CA GLY A 76 -8.00 -11.21 7.89
C GLY A 76 -9.49 -11.54 7.76
N LYS A 77 -9.94 -12.65 8.37
CA LYS A 77 -11.37 -12.87 8.63
C LYS A 77 -11.79 -12.00 9.82
N MET A 78 -12.77 -11.11 9.65
CA MET A 78 -13.38 -10.42 10.79
C MET A 78 -14.35 -11.35 11.50
N GLU A 79 -14.41 -11.32 12.84
CA GLU A 79 -15.42 -12.08 13.61
C GLU A 79 -16.87 -11.69 13.22
N ASN A 80 -17.06 -10.45 12.78
CA ASN A 80 -18.32 -9.95 12.22
C ASN A 80 -18.00 -9.25 10.90
N GLU A 81 -18.20 -9.93 9.76
CA GLU A 81 -18.02 -9.29 8.46
C GLU A 81 -19.08 -8.19 8.26
N PRO A 82 -18.68 -6.92 8.09
CA PRO A 82 -19.62 -5.88 7.70
C PRO A 82 -20.23 -6.21 6.32
N PRO A 83 -21.43 -5.72 5.98
CA PRO A 83 -22.04 -5.90 4.67
C PRO A 83 -21.35 -5.02 3.60
N LEU A 84 -20.01 -5.08 3.53
CA LEU A 84 -19.15 -4.23 2.72
C LEU A 84 -18.31 -5.12 1.80
N THR A 85 -18.30 -4.79 0.50
CA THR A 85 -17.42 -5.50 -0.43
C THR A 85 -15.96 -5.05 -0.25
N HIS A 86 -15.02 -5.95 -0.53
CA HIS A 86 -13.59 -5.65 -0.48
C HIS A 86 -13.23 -4.48 -1.40
N GLU A 87 -13.83 -4.42 -2.60
CA GLU A 87 -13.60 -3.35 -3.56
C GLU A 87 -14.04 -1.99 -3.03
N LYS A 88 -15.15 -1.93 -2.25
CA LYS A 88 -15.59 -0.68 -1.64
C LYS A 88 -14.61 -0.25 -0.55
N ALA A 89 -14.19 -1.14 0.33
CA ALA A 89 -13.19 -0.83 1.36
C ALA A 89 -11.88 -0.33 0.75
N ILE A 90 -11.37 -1.00 -0.29
CA ILE A 90 -10.16 -0.60 -1.02
C ILE A 90 -10.37 0.77 -1.69
N SER A 91 -11.46 0.96 -2.42
CA SER A 91 -11.75 2.24 -3.11
C SER A 91 -11.85 3.40 -2.13
N ASP A 92 -12.55 3.22 -1.02
CA ASP A 92 -12.77 4.25 -0.01
C ASP A 92 -11.47 4.61 0.71
N TYR A 93 -10.63 3.63 1.03
CA TYR A 93 -9.33 3.89 1.64
C TYR A 93 -8.39 4.61 0.68
N LEU A 94 -8.30 4.15 -0.57
CA LEU A 94 -7.53 4.82 -1.60
C LEU A 94 -8.07 6.23 -1.87
N HIS A 95 -9.38 6.46 -1.71
CA HIS A 95 -9.98 7.78 -1.86
C HIS A 95 -9.42 8.76 -0.82
N GLU A 96 -9.43 8.39 0.46
CA GLU A 96 -8.86 9.22 1.52
C GLU A 96 -7.36 9.44 1.35
N LEU A 97 -6.62 8.39 0.97
CA LEU A 97 -5.20 8.51 0.65
C LEU A 97 -4.96 9.45 -0.55
N SER A 98 -5.80 9.40 -1.58
CA SER A 98 -5.65 10.21 -2.80
C SER A 98 -5.71 11.71 -2.51
N LYS A 99 -6.50 12.13 -1.51
CA LYS A 99 -6.60 13.54 -1.10
C LYS A 99 -5.24 14.05 -0.62
N ILE A 100 -4.58 13.29 0.25
CA ILE A 100 -3.24 13.62 0.76
C ILE A 100 -2.20 13.57 -0.35
N VAL A 101 -2.21 12.52 -1.18
CA VAL A 101 -1.26 12.38 -2.28
C VAL A 101 -1.37 13.57 -3.23
N LYS A 102 -2.58 13.92 -3.70
CA LYS A 102 -2.80 15.07 -4.57
C LYS A 102 -2.33 16.37 -3.93
N GLU A 103 -2.70 16.62 -2.67
CA GLU A 103 -2.27 17.81 -1.95
C GLU A 103 -0.74 17.92 -1.91
N LYS A 104 -0.05 16.85 -1.52
CA LYS A 104 1.43 16.83 -1.41
C LYS A 104 2.11 17.04 -2.76
N ILE A 105 1.64 16.38 -3.80
CA ILE A 105 2.21 16.45 -5.15
C ILE A 105 2.00 17.85 -5.76
N CYS A 106 0.76 18.37 -5.72
CA CYS A 106 0.45 19.70 -6.25
C CYS A 106 1.12 20.83 -5.48
N ARG A 107 1.35 20.66 -4.16
CA ARG A 107 2.10 21.62 -3.35
C ARG A 107 3.60 21.59 -3.62
N ARG A 108 4.16 20.41 -3.94
CA ARG A 108 5.60 20.25 -4.20
C ARG A 108 5.99 20.74 -5.59
N TRP A 109 5.14 20.49 -6.59
CA TRP A 109 5.34 20.88 -7.98
C TRP A 109 4.15 21.71 -8.47
N GLU A 110 4.28 23.02 -8.32
CA GLU A 110 3.26 23.97 -8.76
C GLU A 110 2.96 23.79 -10.26
N SER A 111 1.68 23.76 -10.63
CA SER A 111 1.19 23.57 -12.01
C SER A 111 1.30 22.14 -12.58
N ILE A 112 1.63 21.12 -11.78
CA ILE A 112 1.58 19.73 -12.26
C ILE A 112 0.13 19.31 -12.57
N ASP A 113 -0.11 18.80 -13.77
CA ASP A 113 -1.35 18.08 -14.08
C ASP A 113 -1.27 16.69 -13.46
N PHE A 114 -1.91 16.53 -12.30
CA PHE A 114 -1.87 15.28 -11.55
C PHE A 114 -2.28 14.07 -12.40
N TYR A 115 -3.28 14.19 -13.27
CA TYR A 115 -3.81 13.02 -13.98
C TYR A 115 -2.97 12.66 -15.20
N ASN A 116 -2.41 13.65 -15.89
CA ASN A 116 -1.68 13.43 -17.13
C ASN A 116 -0.16 13.28 -16.92
N GLN A 117 0.40 13.85 -15.86
CA GLN A 117 1.86 13.91 -15.63
C GLN A 117 2.36 13.06 -14.47
N VAL A 118 1.48 12.54 -13.60
CA VAL A 118 1.89 11.68 -12.47
C VAL A 118 1.68 10.22 -12.83
N LEU A 119 2.76 9.44 -12.81
CA LEU A 119 2.69 7.98 -12.85
C LEU A 119 2.48 7.44 -11.43
N ILE A 120 1.42 6.68 -11.24
CA ILE A 120 1.11 6.00 -9.98
C ILE A 120 1.56 4.55 -10.08
N ILE A 121 2.33 4.11 -9.08
CA ILE A 121 2.71 2.71 -8.91
C ILE A 121 2.05 2.22 -7.62
N LEU A 122 1.09 1.30 -7.73
CA LEU A 122 0.45 0.66 -6.59
C LEU A 122 1.09 -0.71 -6.36
N THR A 123 1.53 -0.95 -5.13
CA THR A 123 1.98 -2.27 -4.69
C THR A 123 0.81 -3.08 -4.16
N VAL A 124 0.75 -4.36 -4.53
CA VAL A 124 -0.21 -5.32 -3.97
C VAL A 124 0.52 -6.51 -3.33
N PRO A 125 -0.08 -7.19 -2.34
CA PRO A 125 0.51 -8.40 -1.77
C PRO A 125 0.81 -9.44 -2.85
N ASP A 126 1.85 -10.26 -2.66
CA ASP A 126 2.19 -11.31 -3.64
C ASP A 126 1.06 -12.33 -3.86
N ASN A 127 0.24 -12.57 -2.84
CA ASN A 127 -0.90 -13.48 -2.89
C ASN A 127 -2.21 -12.78 -3.25
N TYR A 128 -2.15 -11.56 -3.79
CA TYR A 128 -3.32 -10.77 -4.15
C TYR A 128 -4.19 -11.51 -5.18
N LYS A 129 -5.40 -11.90 -4.75
CA LYS A 129 -6.34 -12.71 -5.56
C LYS A 129 -7.28 -11.88 -6.42
N ILE A 130 -7.35 -10.58 -6.18
CA ILE A 130 -8.21 -9.67 -6.94
C ILE A 130 -7.49 -9.31 -8.26
N SER A 131 -8.27 -9.18 -9.34
CA SER A 131 -7.70 -8.86 -10.65
C SER A 131 -7.06 -7.46 -10.68
N ILE A 132 -6.02 -7.28 -11.50
CA ILE A 132 -5.44 -5.96 -11.77
C ILE A 132 -6.53 -4.99 -12.25
N TRP A 133 -7.48 -5.46 -13.06
CA TRP A 133 -8.61 -4.65 -13.52
C TRP A 133 -9.45 -4.10 -12.37
N THR A 134 -9.77 -4.94 -11.40
CA THR A 134 -10.50 -4.52 -10.20
C THR A 134 -9.71 -3.48 -9.39
N MET A 135 -8.39 -3.63 -9.25
CA MET A 135 -7.56 -2.61 -8.59
C MET A 135 -7.57 -1.29 -9.35
N ARG A 136 -7.54 -1.32 -10.69
CA ARG A 136 -7.67 -0.11 -11.53
C ARG A 136 -9.03 0.57 -11.32
N GLU A 137 -10.11 -0.20 -11.25
CA GLU A 137 -11.44 0.33 -10.94
C GLU A 137 -11.47 0.99 -9.56
N CYS A 138 -10.84 0.38 -8.55
CA CYS A 138 -10.76 0.96 -7.21
C CYS A 138 -9.97 2.28 -7.23
N ALA A 139 -8.83 2.33 -7.92
CA ALA A 139 -8.03 3.54 -8.06
C ALA A 139 -8.77 4.66 -8.82
N PHE A 140 -9.53 4.31 -9.86
CA PHE A 140 -10.38 5.25 -10.58
C PHE A 140 -11.49 5.81 -9.68
N LYS A 141 -12.23 4.95 -8.97
CA LYS A 141 -13.27 5.38 -8.01
C LYS A 141 -12.72 6.23 -6.87
N ALA A 142 -11.50 5.93 -6.43
CA ALA A 142 -10.77 6.71 -5.45
C ALA A 142 -10.39 8.12 -5.96
N GLY A 143 -10.43 8.33 -7.27
CA GLY A 143 -9.99 9.57 -7.92
C GLY A 143 -8.49 9.65 -8.09
N LEU A 144 -7.73 8.55 -7.96
CA LEU A 144 -6.31 8.54 -8.34
C LEU A 144 -6.14 8.65 -9.86
N LEU A 145 -7.15 8.25 -10.64
CA LEU A 145 -7.20 8.37 -12.09
C LEU A 145 -8.45 9.13 -12.53
N ASN A 146 -8.36 9.83 -13.64
CA ASN A 146 -9.50 10.43 -14.35
C ASN A 146 -10.09 9.51 -15.43
N ASP A 147 -9.36 8.46 -15.82
CA ASP A 147 -9.77 7.42 -16.75
C ASP A 147 -9.27 6.05 -16.26
N ARG A 148 -10.19 5.08 -16.19
CA ARG A 148 -9.92 3.67 -15.86
C ARG A 148 -8.94 2.99 -16.82
N TYR A 149 -8.78 3.50 -18.05
CA TYR A 149 -7.82 3.00 -19.05
C TYR A 149 -6.48 3.76 -19.07
N SER A 150 -6.29 4.74 -18.19
CA SER A 150 -5.07 5.56 -18.13
C SER A 150 -3.81 4.71 -17.97
N GLN A 151 -2.80 4.98 -18.80
CA GLN A 151 -1.49 4.30 -18.71
C GLN A 151 -0.65 4.81 -17.52
N ASN A 152 -1.13 5.84 -16.82
CA ASN A 152 -0.48 6.41 -15.65
C ASN A 152 -0.72 5.62 -14.34
N LEU A 153 -1.14 4.36 -14.46
CA LEU A 153 -1.20 3.42 -13.33
C LEU A 153 -0.49 2.11 -13.68
N LYS A 154 0.50 1.76 -12.87
CA LYS A 154 1.11 0.42 -12.82
C LYS A 154 0.77 -0.24 -11.51
N VAL A 155 0.50 -1.54 -11.57
CA VAL A 155 0.32 -2.38 -10.38
C VAL A 155 1.46 -3.39 -10.39
N ILE A 156 2.21 -3.44 -9.30
CA ILE A 156 3.32 -4.38 -9.11
C ILE A 156 3.11 -5.12 -7.79
N THR A 157 3.75 -6.28 -7.61
CA THR A 157 3.71 -6.96 -6.31
C THR A 157 4.68 -6.33 -5.32
N GLU A 158 4.46 -6.55 -4.03
CA GLU A 158 5.39 -6.13 -2.97
C GLU A 158 6.79 -6.72 -3.19
N SER A 159 6.92 -8.03 -3.47
CA SER A 159 8.23 -8.63 -3.74
C SER A 159 8.89 -8.12 -5.02
N GLU A 160 8.11 -7.68 -6.02
CA GLU A 160 8.65 -7.03 -7.21
C GLU A 160 9.22 -5.65 -6.86
N ALA A 161 8.48 -4.85 -6.07
CA ALA A 161 8.95 -3.56 -5.58
C ALA A 161 10.23 -3.69 -4.75
N THR A 162 10.29 -4.66 -3.83
CA THR A 162 11.48 -4.94 -3.02
C THR A 162 12.66 -5.35 -3.90
N ALA A 163 12.45 -6.27 -4.83
CA ALA A 163 13.51 -6.72 -5.72
C ALA A 163 14.06 -5.57 -6.58
N LEU A 164 13.21 -4.69 -7.12
CA LEU A 164 13.62 -3.50 -7.86
C LEU A 164 14.44 -2.54 -7.01
N PHE A 165 14.08 -2.36 -5.74
CA PHE A 165 14.87 -1.56 -4.81
C PHE A 165 16.25 -2.18 -4.53
N CYS A 166 16.30 -3.51 -4.36
CA CYS A 166 17.58 -4.22 -4.21
C CYS A 166 18.44 -4.13 -5.48
N MET A 167 17.82 -4.10 -6.67
CA MET A 167 18.53 -4.00 -7.95
C MET A 167 19.42 -2.77 -8.07
N GLU A 168 18.96 -1.61 -7.60
CA GLU A 168 19.75 -0.38 -7.63
C GLU A 168 21.10 -0.52 -6.89
N ASN A 169 21.20 -1.49 -5.98
CA ASN A 169 22.40 -1.78 -5.21
C ASN A 169 23.20 -2.99 -5.71
N LEU A 170 22.69 -3.80 -6.66
CA LEU A 170 23.33 -5.05 -7.12
C LEU A 170 24.71 -4.80 -7.75
N ASN A 171 24.89 -3.68 -8.44
CA ASN A 171 26.19 -3.28 -9.00
C ASN A 171 27.28 -3.15 -7.91
N THR A 172 26.90 -2.82 -6.67
CA THR A 172 27.82 -2.78 -5.52
C THR A 172 28.29 -4.17 -5.10
N TYR A 173 27.53 -5.22 -5.45
CA TYR A 173 27.76 -6.61 -5.07
C TYR A 173 28.27 -7.48 -6.24
N ASN A 174 28.64 -6.88 -7.38
CA ASN A 174 29.18 -7.56 -8.57
C ASN A 174 28.27 -8.66 -9.15
N ILE A 175 26.96 -8.57 -8.96
CA ILE A 175 26.01 -9.54 -9.51
C ILE A 175 25.84 -9.27 -11.01
N SER A 176 26.17 -10.27 -11.82
CA SER A 176 26.17 -10.22 -13.28
C SER A 176 24.87 -10.73 -13.89
N VAL A 177 24.61 -10.37 -15.14
CA VAL A 177 23.47 -10.92 -15.92
C VAL A 177 23.57 -12.45 -15.96
N GLY A 178 22.45 -13.12 -15.68
CA GLY A 178 22.34 -14.58 -15.57
C GLY A 178 22.60 -15.13 -14.17
N GLU A 179 23.08 -14.32 -13.23
CA GLU A 179 23.28 -14.73 -11.85
C GLU A 179 21.99 -14.64 -11.04
N LYS A 180 21.85 -15.57 -10.08
CA LYS A 180 20.73 -15.62 -9.15
C LYS A 180 21.08 -14.91 -7.86
N PHE A 181 20.10 -14.24 -7.28
CA PHE A 181 20.19 -13.61 -5.97
C PHE A 181 18.93 -13.89 -5.17
N ILE A 182 19.04 -13.80 -3.86
CA ILE A 182 17.94 -14.01 -2.92
C ILE A 182 17.61 -12.67 -2.27
N VAL A 183 16.35 -12.29 -2.32
CA VAL A 183 15.81 -11.17 -1.54
C VAL A 183 15.19 -11.75 -0.27
N VAL A 184 15.64 -11.26 0.88
CA VAL A 184 15.15 -11.67 2.20
C VAL A 184 14.35 -10.53 2.80
N GLU A 185 13.03 -10.69 2.85
CA GLU A 185 12.08 -9.73 3.37
C GLU A 185 11.66 -10.11 4.78
N CYS A 186 12.29 -9.49 5.79
CA CYS A 186 11.95 -9.68 7.19
C CYS A 186 10.91 -8.66 7.64
N GLY A 187 9.64 -9.00 7.53
CA GLY A 187 8.53 -8.19 8.04
C GLY A 187 8.26 -8.40 9.53
N ASP A 188 7.25 -7.69 10.03
CA ASP A 188 6.82 -7.80 11.43
C ASP A 188 6.21 -9.19 11.70
N ASP A 189 5.38 -9.71 10.79
CA ASP A 189 4.70 -10.98 11.01
C ASP A 189 5.27 -12.15 10.19
N LYS A 190 5.96 -11.85 9.09
CA LYS A 190 6.41 -12.84 8.13
C LYS A 190 7.82 -12.58 7.65
N VAL A 191 8.53 -13.66 7.39
CA VAL A 191 9.79 -13.65 6.65
C VAL A 191 9.55 -14.31 5.29
N ASN A 192 9.86 -13.61 4.20
CA ASN A 192 9.71 -14.09 2.84
C ASN A 192 11.07 -14.10 2.13
N LEU A 193 11.43 -15.24 1.53
CA LEU A 193 12.63 -15.41 0.73
C LEU A 193 12.21 -15.63 -0.72
N THR A 194 12.69 -14.78 -1.63
CA THR A 194 12.47 -14.95 -3.06
C THR A 194 13.79 -15.04 -3.81
N THR A 195 13.93 -16.07 -4.65
CA THR A 195 15.07 -16.22 -5.55
C THR A 195 14.71 -15.64 -6.92
N ARG A 196 15.52 -14.70 -7.40
CA ARG A 196 15.37 -14.07 -8.72
C ARG A 196 16.70 -14.09 -9.46
N MET A 197 16.65 -13.84 -10.76
CA MET A 197 17.81 -13.74 -11.64
C MET A 197 17.82 -12.39 -12.33
N LEU A 198 19.01 -11.80 -12.45
CA LEU A 198 19.22 -10.58 -13.22
C LEU A 198 19.26 -10.92 -14.70
N LEU A 199 18.36 -10.35 -15.49
CA LEU A 199 18.32 -10.52 -16.94
C LEU A 199 19.05 -9.37 -17.65
N ILE A 200 19.21 -9.52 -18.97
CA ILE A 200 19.71 -8.45 -19.84
C ILE A 200 18.83 -7.20 -19.66
N ASP A 201 19.44 -6.02 -19.82
CA ASP A 201 18.80 -4.70 -19.69
C ASP A 201 18.27 -4.37 -18.27
N GLU A 202 18.90 -4.93 -17.23
CA GLU A 202 18.52 -4.69 -15.83
C GLU A 202 17.06 -5.07 -15.54
N ILE A 203 16.59 -6.15 -16.17
CA ILE A 203 15.23 -6.69 -15.97
C ILE A 203 15.29 -7.82 -14.93
N LEU A 204 14.27 -7.90 -14.06
CA LEU A 204 14.09 -9.03 -13.14
C LEU A 204 13.46 -10.23 -13.85
N SER A 205 13.95 -11.42 -13.54
CA SER A 205 13.19 -12.64 -13.82
C SER A 205 11.90 -12.69 -13.01
N VAL A 206 10.97 -13.54 -13.46
CA VAL A 206 9.94 -14.09 -12.58
C VAL A 206 10.58 -14.75 -11.36
N ILE A 207 9.83 -14.83 -10.26
CA ILE A 207 10.29 -15.52 -9.05
C ILE A 207 10.56 -16.99 -9.40
N LEU A 208 11.80 -17.44 -9.18
CA LEU A 208 12.21 -18.81 -9.46
C LEU A 208 11.83 -19.73 -8.31
N GLU A 209 12.02 -19.27 -7.08
CA GLU A 209 11.72 -19.99 -5.84
C GLU A 209 11.18 -19.00 -4.81
N LYS A 210 10.22 -19.45 -3.99
CA LYS A 210 9.63 -18.67 -2.90
C LYS A 210 9.45 -19.54 -1.66
N THR A 211 9.92 -19.04 -0.51
CA THR A 211 9.68 -19.63 0.81
C THR A 211 9.17 -18.55 1.75
N GLU A 212 8.11 -18.84 2.50
CA GLU A 212 7.50 -17.90 3.44
C GLU A 212 7.26 -18.62 4.78
N ASP A 213 7.54 -17.94 5.90
CA ASP A 213 7.26 -18.44 7.24
C ASP A 213 6.77 -17.31 8.17
N ASN A 214 5.95 -17.67 9.16
CA ASN A 214 5.37 -16.74 10.14
C ASN A 214 6.32 -16.53 11.32
N CYS A 215 7.49 -15.95 11.06
CA CYS A 215 8.57 -15.81 12.04
C CYS A 215 9.20 -14.40 12.07
N GLY A 216 8.36 -13.36 11.86
CA GLY A 216 8.80 -11.95 11.82
C GLY A 216 9.12 -11.32 13.19
N GLY A 217 9.41 -10.02 13.19
CA GLY A 217 9.77 -9.25 14.39
C GLY A 217 8.79 -9.34 15.56
N SER A 218 7.49 -9.49 15.29
CA SER A 218 6.43 -9.70 16.29
C SER A 218 6.60 -10.99 17.10
N PHE A 219 7.36 -11.98 16.60
CA PHE A 219 7.60 -13.27 17.26
C PHE A 219 8.88 -13.31 18.09
N VAL A 220 9.68 -12.23 18.04
CA VAL A 220 11.01 -12.16 18.68
C VAL A 220 10.94 -11.50 20.08
N TYR A 221 9.73 -11.15 20.56
CA TYR A 221 9.51 -10.51 21.86
C TYR A 221 8.38 -11.14 22.68
#